data_AF-A0A2U1Y7K4-F1
#
_entry.id   AF-A0A2U1Y7K4-F1
#
_cell.length_a   1.000
_cell.length_b   1.000
_cell.length_c   1.000
_cell.angle_alpha   90.00
_cell.angle_beta   90.00
_cell.angle_gamma   90.00
#
_symmetry.space_group_name_H-M   'P 1'
#
loop_
_entity.id
_entity.type
_entity.pdbx_description
1 polymer ?
#
loop_
_entity_poly.entity_id
_entity_poly.type
_entity_poly.pdbx_seq_one_letter_code
_entity_poly.pdbx_strand_id
1 'polypeptide(L)' 'MASKDHPKARVAAGAAGAADAAWSAVPDYRKMALELAQLGADAARRARMTGNGHYDRLAHTLTSRAGEILDDLERSGKA' A
#
# COMPACT_ATOMS: atom_id res chain seq x y z
N MET A 1 47.77 14.55 18.62
CA MET A 1 47.69 13.09 18.41
C MET A 1 46.29 12.63 18.82
N ALA A 2 45.74 11.68 18.07
CA ALA A 2 44.31 11.36 17.99
C ALA A 2 43.70 10.79 19.29
N SER A 3 42.58 11.39 19.75
CA SER A 3 41.59 10.66 20.57
C SER A 3 40.58 10.05 19.61
N LYS A 4 40.55 8.72 19.55
CA LYS A 4 39.63 7.94 18.72
C LYS A 4 38.68 7.20 19.66
N ASP A 5 37.74 7.93 20.22
CA ASP A 5 36.58 7.34 20.90
C ASP A 5 35.44 7.26 19.90
N HIS A 6 35.24 6.07 19.33
CA HIS A 6 34.01 5.75 18.62
C HIS A 6 32.95 5.37 19.64
N PRO A 7 31.86 6.15 19.82
CA PRO A 7 30.70 5.63 20.52
C PRO A 7 30.09 4.53 19.64
N LYS A 8 30.06 3.30 20.16
CA LYS A 8 29.33 2.19 19.56
C LYS A 8 27.89 2.64 19.34
N ALA A 9 27.51 2.78 18.08
CA ALA A 9 26.14 2.90 17.67
C ALA A 9 25.39 1.72 18.31
N ARG A 10 24.51 2.03 19.26
CA ARG A 10 23.46 1.11 19.68
C ARG A 10 22.64 0.86 18.42
N VAL A 11 22.97 -0.21 17.71
CA VAL A 11 22.15 -0.75 16.64
C VAL A 11 20.79 -0.95 17.28
N ALA A 12 19.82 -0.15 16.85
CA ALA A 12 18.44 -0.28 17.23
C ALA A 12 17.96 -1.67 16.77
N ALA A 13 18.07 -2.65 17.66
CA ALA A 13 17.56 -4.00 17.52
C ALA A 13 16.02 -4.05 17.54
N GLY A 14 15.36 -2.98 17.10
CA GLY A 14 13.91 -2.89 16.91
C GLY A 14 13.51 -2.72 15.44
N ALA A 15 14.40 -2.26 14.56
CA ALA A 15 14.06 -2.01 13.15
C ALA A 15 14.18 -3.27 12.28
N ALA A 16 15.20 -4.11 12.53
CA ALA A 16 15.42 -5.32 11.75
C ALA A 16 14.36 -6.41 12.01
N GLY A 17 13.89 -6.54 13.26
CA GLY A 17 12.80 -7.48 13.61
C GLY A 17 11.43 -7.05 13.06
N ALA A 18 11.19 -5.74 12.92
CA ALA A 18 9.96 -5.24 12.31
C ALA A 18 9.90 -5.49 10.79
N ALA A 19 11.05 -5.41 10.11
CA ALA A 19 11.16 -5.73 8.70
C ALA A 19 10.96 -7.24 8.46
N ASP A 20 11.53 -8.12 9.29
CA ASP A 20 11.38 -9.57 9.15
C ASP A 20 9.93 -10.04 9.44
N ALA A 21 9.27 -9.43 10.43
CA ALA A 21 7.85 -9.66 10.71
C ALA A 21 6.90 -9.14 9.62
N ALA A 22 7.30 -8.14 8.83
CA ALA A 22 6.49 -7.62 7.74
C ALA A 22 6.40 -8.58 6.53
N TRP A 23 7.35 -9.52 6.39
CA TRP A 23 7.34 -10.53 5.33
C TRP A 23 6.51 -11.77 5.70
N SER A 24 6.25 -11.98 6.99
CA SER A 24 5.38 -13.06 7.49
C SER A 24 3.93 -12.63 7.71
N ALA A 25 3.65 -11.32 7.68
CA ALA A 25 2.29 -10.80 7.71
C ALA A 25 1.60 -11.11 6.38
N VAL A 26 0.56 -11.96 6.42
CA VAL A 26 -0.36 -12.14 5.30
C VAL A 26 -0.87 -10.74 4.91
N PRO A 27 -0.72 -10.31 3.65
CA PRO A 27 -1.23 -9.02 3.22
C PRO A 27 -2.72 -8.92 3.53
N ASP A 28 -3.14 -7.82 4.17
CA ASP A 28 -4.56 -7.51 4.31
C ASP A 28 -5.08 -7.01 2.95
N TYR A 29 -5.44 -7.97 2.09
CA TYR A 29 -5.95 -7.70 0.76
C TYR A 29 -7.23 -6.87 0.77
N ARG A 30 -8.04 -6.96 1.85
CA ARG A 30 -9.23 -6.12 2.01
C ARG A 30 -8.83 -4.67 2.20
N LYS A 31 -7.85 -4.41 3.07
CA LYS A 31 -7.30 -3.07 3.26
C LYS A 31 -6.68 -2.52 1.97
N MET A 32 -5.89 -3.33 1.27
CA MET A 32 -5.30 -2.93 -0.02
C MET A 32 -6.35 -2.57 -1.06
N ALA A 33 -7.44 -3.35 -1.16
CA ALA A 33 -8.54 -3.04 -2.07
C ALA A 33 -9.22 -1.71 -1.74
N LEU A 34 -9.44 -1.42 -0.45
CA LEU A 34 -10.00 -0.15 -0.02
C LEU A 34 -9.07 1.04 -0.35
N GLU A 35 -7.76 0.88 -0.18
CA GLU A 35 -6.77 1.88 -0.57
C GLU A 35 -6.78 2.12 -2.08
N LEU A 36 -6.90 1.06 -2.90
CA LEU A 36 -7.04 1.19 -4.35
C LEU A 36 -8.33 1.92 -4.74
N ALA A 37 -9.46 1.61 -4.09
CA ALA A 37 -10.72 2.31 -4.33
C ALA A 37 -10.61 3.81 -4.00
N GLN A 38 -9.91 4.15 -2.91
CA GLN A 38 -9.68 5.53 -2.52
C GLN A 38 -8.78 6.26 -3.52
N LEU A 39 -7.69 5.64 -3.97
CA LEU A 39 -6.84 6.20 -5.03
C LEU A 39 -7.60 6.39 -6.35
N GLY A 40 -8.50 5.46 -6.69
CA GLY A 40 -9.38 5.59 -7.85
C GLY A 40 -10.31 6.80 -7.74
N ALA A 41 -10.94 7.01 -6.58
CA ALA A 41 -11.77 8.17 -6.32
C ALA A 41 -10.99 9.49 -6.42
N ASP A 42 -9.74 9.50 -5.97
CA ASP A 42 -8.83 10.65 -6.04
C ASP A 42 -8.44 10.97 -7.48
N ALA A 43 -8.11 9.95 -8.27
CA ALA A 43 -7.86 10.08 -9.69
C ALA A 43 -9.10 10.61 -10.43
N ALA A 44 -10.31 10.12 -10.13
CA ALA A 44 -11.54 10.63 -10.73
C ALA A 44 -11.79 12.10 -10.40
N ARG A 45 -11.50 12.53 -9.15
CA ARG A 45 -11.57 13.94 -8.77
C ARG A 45 -10.59 14.78 -9.61
N ARG A 46 -9.35 14.33 -9.77
CA ARG A 46 -8.35 15.01 -10.61
C ARG A 46 -8.75 15.05 -12.08
N ALA A 47 -9.33 13.98 -12.62
CA ALA A 47 -9.83 13.92 -13.97
C ALA A 47 -10.89 15.01 -14.21
N ARG A 48 -11.86 15.15 -13.30
CA ARG A 48 -12.88 16.21 -13.37
C ARG A 48 -12.31 17.62 -13.27
N MET A 49 -11.32 17.84 -12.41
CA MET A 49 -10.71 19.15 -12.24
C MET A 49 -9.84 19.58 -13.44
N THR A 50 -9.20 18.61 -14.11
CA THR A 50 -8.20 18.88 -15.15
C THR A 50 -8.69 18.60 -16.57
N GLY A 51 -9.81 17.90 -16.72
CA GLY A 51 -10.27 17.36 -18.01
C GLY A 51 -9.35 16.27 -18.58
N ASN A 52 -8.42 15.73 -17.79
CA ASN A 52 -7.42 14.79 -18.27
C ASN A 52 -7.93 13.34 -18.24
N GLY A 53 -8.17 12.79 -19.44
CA GLY A 53 -8.62 11.40 -19.62
C GLY A 53 -7.66 10.32 -19.12
N HIS A 54 -6.38 10.64 -18.88
CA HIS A 54 -5.45 9.70 -18.24
C HIS A 54 -5.85 9.43 -16.79
N TYR A 55 -6.22 10.47 -16.04
CA TYR A 55 -6.71 10.29 -14.67
C TYR A 55 -8.04 9.54 -14.63
N ASP A 56 -8.89 9.71 -15.65
CA ASP A 56 -10.14 8.99 -15.77
C ASP A 56 -9.90 7.49 -15.98
N ARG A 57 -9.00 7.13 -16.92
CA ARG A 57 -8.57 5.75 -17.13
C ARG A 57 -7.92 5.15 -15.89
N LEU A 58 -7.09 5.92 -15.19
CA LEU A 58 -6.47 5.49 -13.94
C LEU A 58 -7.52 5.22 -12.85
N ALA A 59 -8.47 6.13 -12.69
CA ALA A 59 -9.57 5.97 -11.74
C ALA A 59 -10.35 4.68 -11.99
N HIS A 60 -10.73 4.45 -13.24
CA HIS A 60 -11.44 3.24 -13.65
C HIS A 60 -10.64 1.97 -13.34
N THR A 61 -9.34 1.96 -13.68
CA THR A 61 -8.47 0.79 -13.45
C THR A 61 -8.34 0.46 -11.97
N LEU A 62 -8.12 1.48 -11.12
CA LEU A 62 -7.96 1.29 -9.68
C LEU A 62 -9.24 0.82 -9.01
N THR A 63 -10.38 1.41 -9.38
CA THR A 63 -11.69 1.02 -8.85
C THR A 63 -12.09 -0.39 -9.29
N SER A 64 -11.87 -0.77 -10.56
CA SER A 64 -12.16 -2.13 -11.02
C SER A 64 -11.31 -3.18 -10.30
N ARG A 65 -10.00 -2.94 -10.16
CA ARG A 65 -9.12 -3.85 -9.41
C ARG A 65 -9.49 -3.98 -7.94
N ALA A 66 -9.91 -2.89 -7.30
CA ALA A 66 -10.41 -2.94 -5.94
C ALA A 66 -11.65 -3.84 -5.81
N GLY A 67 -12.58 -3.75 -6.78
CA GLY A 67 -13.74 -4.64 -6.85
C GLY A 67 -13.35 -6.10 -7.01
N GLU A 68 -12.49 -6.41 -7.98
CA GLU A 68 -12.01 -7.77 -8.24
C GLU A 68 -11.41 -8.43 -6.98
N ILE A 69 -10.56 -7.70 -6.25
CA ILE A 69 -9.95 -8.23 -5.01
C ILE A 69 -11.02 -8.50 -3.94
N LEU A 70 -11.98 -7.60 -3.77
CA LEU A 70 -13.05 -7.79 -2.78
C LEU A 70 -13.96 -8.98 -3.14
N ASP A 71 -14.28 -9.13 -4.42
CA ASP A 71 -15.09 -10.24 -4.93
C ASP A 71 -14.37 -11.59 -4.74
N ASP A 72 -13.06 -11.64 -4.99
CA ASP A 72 -12.24 -12.83 -4.79
C ASP A 72 -12.14 -13.21 -3.30
N LEU A 73 -12.04 -12.22 -2.40
CA LEU A 73 -12.06 -12.44 -0.96
C LEU A 73 -13.43 -12.95 -0.49
N GLU A 74 -14.53 -12.39 -1.00
CA GLU A 74 -15.88 -12.86 -0.68
C GLU A 74 -16.09 -14.30 -1.16
N ARG A 75 -15.63 -14.64 -2.37
CA ARG A 75 -15.71 -15.99 -2.92
C ARG A 75 -14.89 -16.98 -2.10
N SER A 76 -13.67 -16.61 -1.71
CA SER A 76 -12.78 -17.46 -0.91
C SER A 76 -13.28 -17.69 0.51
N GLY A 77 -14.03 -16.75 1.08
CA GLY A 77 -14.65 -16.88 2.40
C GLY A 77 -15.96 -17.68 2.44
N LYS A 78 -16.56 -17.98 1.27
CA LYS A 78 -17.78 -18.81 1.15
C LYS A 78 -17.49 -20.27 0.81
N ALA A 79 -16.23 -20.60 0.53
CA ALA A 79 -15.79 -21.94 0.14
C ALA A 79 -15.55 -22.86 1.35
#